data_AF-A0A6L5QLW1-F1
#
_entry.id   AF-A0A6L5QLW1-F1
#
_cell.length_a   1.000
_cell.length_b   1.000
_cell.length_c   1.000
_cell.angle_alpha   90.00
_cell.angle_beta   90.00
_cell.angle_gamma   90.00
#
_symmetry.space_group_name_H-M   'P 1'
#
loop_
_entity.id
_entity.type
_entity.pdbx_description
1 polymer ?
#
loop_
_entity_poly.entity_id
_entity_poly.type
_entity_poly.pdbx_seq_one_letter_code
_entity_poly.pdbx_strand_id
1 'polypeptide(L)'
;MNFLFQSALPTAPVARLSTYTAPPADWAMQFQVSLNEEHVFLTILRDGAVCVELGERVHHYSLLLLARRRLEDARRGLDRDSQGWIDIEQLTRMLGLDSNYFNLQMLRARRQVLQALPLDCGAPVVIERRRGEVRFGGFRIGIVRGASVEAQGAPAHGVVVIARNEA
;
A
#
# COMPACT_ATOMS: atom_id res chain seq x y z
N MET A 1 24.41 27.58 -51.97
CA MET A 1 24.92 26.25 -51.57
C MET A 1 25.56 26.39 -50.19
N ASN A 2 25.25 25.43 -49.32
CA ASN A 2 25.75 25.20 -47.95
C ASN A 2 25.13 26.00 -46.78
N PHE A 3 24.04 25.42 -46.27
CA PHE A 3 23.67 25.41 -44.85
C PHE A 3 24.56 24.38 -44.11
N LEU A 4 25.10 24.74 -42.94
CA LEU A 4 25.52 23.80 -41.88
C LEU A 4 25.16 24.43 -40.53
N PHE A 5 24.01 24.05 -39.97
CA PHE A 5 23.84 23.04 -38.92
C PHE A 5 24.23 23.53 -37.52
N GLN A 6 23.23 24.10 -36.84
CA GLN A 6 23.19 24.30 -35.41
C GLN A 6 22.93 22.95 -34.74
N SER A 7 23.89 22.46 -33.96
CA SER A 7 23.74 21.24 -33.17
C SER A 7 22.81 21.51 -31.99
N ALA A 8 21.55 21.08 -32.10
CA ALA A 8 20.67 20.95 -30.95
C ALA A 8 21.11 19.72 -30.13
N LEU A 9 21.38 19.93 -28.84
CA LEU A 9 21.55 18.85 -27.87
C LEU A 9 20.21 18.09 -27.75
N PRO A 10 20.21 16.74 -27.70
CA PRO A 10 18.98 16.02 -27.40
C PRO A 10 18.65 16.15 -25.90
N THR A 11 17.60 16.91 -25.58
CA THR A 11 16.90 16.83 -24.29
C THR A 11 16.13 15.52 -24.23
N ALA A 12 16.82 14.44 -23.83
CA ALA A 12 16.15 13.22 -23.43
C ALA A 12 15.42 13.46 -22.09
N PRO A 13 14.12 13.13 -21.96
CA PRO A 13 13.48 13.08 -20.65
C PRO A 13 14.13 11.93 -19.88
N VAL A 14 14.83 12.24 -18.79
CA VAL A 14 15.28 11.23 -17.82
C VAL A 14 14.02 10.74 -17.10
N ALA A 15 13.36 9.75 -17.67
CA ALA A 15 12.31 8.99 -17.00
C ALA A 15 12.94 8.32 -15.78
N ARG A 16 12.70 8.91 -14.60
CA ARG A 16 12.96 8.22 -13.33
C ARG A 16 11.96 7.08 -13.23
N LEU A 17 12.34 5.90 -13.73
CA LEU A 17 11.69 4.65 -13.39
C LEU A 17 11.86 4.45 -11.89
N SER A 18 10.86 4.87 -11.11
CA SER A 18 10.75 4.47 -9.72
C SER A 18 10.29 3.01 -9.76
N THR A 19 11.23 2.08 -9.86
CA THR A 19 10.96 0.64 -9.76
C THR A 19 10.40 0.38 -8.37
N TYR A 20 9.08 0.29 -8.29
CA TYR A 20 8.36 -0.05 -7.08
C TYR A 20 8.40 -1.57 -6.95
N THR A 21 9.40 -2.09 -6.26
CA THR A 21 9.54 -3.52 -5.98
C THR A 21 8.63 -3.86 -4.79
N ALA A 22 7.78 -4.87 -4.93
CA ALA A 22 7.02 -5.38 -3.79
C ALA A 22 7.96 -5.77 -2.65
N PRO A 23 7.58 -5.59 -1.37
CA PRO A 23 8.41 -6.07 -0.29
C PRO A 23 8.60 -7.59 -0.45
N PRO A 24 9.80 -8.14 -0.21
CA PRO A 24 10.00 -9.58 -0.20
C PRO A 24 9.03 -10.23 0.78
N ALA A 25 8.71 -11.51 0.55
CA ALA A 25 7.65 -12.21 1.27
C ALA A 25 7.78 -12.05 2.80
N ASP A 26 9.00 -11.93 3.29
CA ASP A 26 9.46 -11.77 4.67
C ASP A 26 8.84 -10.59 5.45
N TRP A 27 8.27 -9.58 4.78
CA TRP A 27 7.69 -8.41 5.46
C TRP A 27 6.20 -8.55 5.79
N ALA A 28 5.84 -8.18 7.01
CA ALA A 28 4.46 -8.14 7.48
C ALA A 28 4.07 -6.79 8.08
N MET A 29 2.79 -6.46 7.98
CA MET A 29 2.09 -5.43 8.74
C MET A 29 1.16 -6.10 9.75
N GLN A 30 1.49 -5.93 11.02
CA GLN A 30 0.72 -6.40 12.15
C GLN A 30 -0.12 -5.24 12.68
N PHE A 31 -1.43 -5.36 12.56
CA PHE A 31 -2.41 -4.43 13.13
C PHE A 31 -2.84 -4.94 14.51
N GLN A 32 -2.74 -4.07 15.51
CA GLN A 32 -3.34 -4.27 16.83
C GLN A 32 -4.51 -3.31 16.98
N VAL A 33 -5.71 -3.85 17.11
CA VAL A 33 -6.97 -3.10 17.08
C VAL A 33 -7.64 -3.22 18.44
N SER A 34 -8.08 -2.09 19.00
CA SER A 34 -8.90 -2.12 20.22
C SER A 34 -10.26 -2.78 19.97
N LEU A 35 -10.91 -3.26 21.03
CA LEU A 35 -12.23 -3.90 20.89
C LEU A 35 -13.29 -2.95 20.29
N ASN A 36 -13.22 -1.67 20.62
CA ASN A 36 -14.08 -0.61 20.07
C ASN A 36 -13.59 -0.03 18.74
N GLU A 37 -12.48 -0.54 18.18
CA GLU A 37 -11.85 -0.08 16.92
C GLU A 37 -11.37 1.37 16.89
N GLU A 38 -11.39 2.08 18.01
CA GLU A 38 -10.93 3.47 18.11
C GLU A 38 -9.39 3.59 18.05
N HIS A 39 -8.67 2.56 18.48
CA HIS A 39 -7.22 2.55 18.52
C HIS A 39 -6.67 1.48 17.58
N VAL A 40 -5.85 1.91 16.62
CA VAL A 40 -5.17 1.03 15.67
C VAL A 40 -3.68 1.29 15.69
N PHE A 41 -2.95 0.34 16.28
CA PHE A 41 -1.49 0.33 16.24
C PHE A 41 -1.01 -0.50 15.05
N LEU A 42 0.10 -0.08 14.47
CA LEU A 42 0.73 -0.76 13.35
C LEU A 42 2.19 -1.06 13.67
N THR A 43 2.57 -2.32 13.50
CA THR A 43 3.95 -2.79 13.63
C THR A 43 4.38 -3.45 12.33
N ILE A 44 5.58 -3.14 11.86
CA ILE A 44 6.18 -3.79 10.70
C ILE A 44 7.08 -4.91 11.21
N LEU A 45 6.87 -6.13 10.72
CA LEU A 45 7.68 -7.29 11.01
C LEU A 45 8.53 -7.67 9.79
N ARG A 46 9.71 -8.23 10.04
CA ARG A 46 10.55 -8.90 9.04
C ARG A 46 10.92 -10.28 9.59
N ASP A 47 10.62 -11.33 8.84
CA ASP A 47 10.86 -12.73 9.25
C ASP A 47 10.21 -13.06 10.62
N GLY A 48 9.08 -12.43 10.91
CA GLY A 48 8.35 -12.57 12.18
C GLY A 48 8.92 -11.76 13.35
N ALA A 49 10.09 -11.13 13.20
CA ALA A 49 10.68 -10.25 14.20
C ALA A 49 10.18 -8.81 14.02
N VAL A 50 10.01 -8.08 15.13
CA VAL A 50 9.64 -6.66 15.10
C VAL A 50 10.78 -5.85 14.50
N CYS A 51 10.51 -5.22 13.36
CA CYS A 51 11.46 -4.31 12.72
C CYS A 51 11.23 -2.87 13.21
N VAL A 52 9.98 -2.41 13.23
CA VAL A 52 9.63 -1.06 13.68
C VAL A 52 8.18 -0.98 14.13
N GLU A 53 7.94 -0.26 15.23
CA GLU A 53 6.62 0.08 15.73
C GLU A 53 6.22 1.47 15.25
N LEU A 54 5.13 1.58 14.50
CA LEU A 54 4.62 2.86 13.98
C LEU A 54 3.66 3.56 14.95
N GLY A 55 3.34 2.89 16.07
CA GLY A 55 2.43 3.37 17.10
C GLY A 55 0.98 3.49 16.61
N GLU A 56 0.21 4.33 17.29
CA GLU A 56 -1.19 4.61 16.97
C GLU A 56 -1.33 5.83 16.07
N ARG A 57 -2.07 5.73 14.97
CA ARG A 57 -2.38 6.86 14.09
C ARG A 57 -3.75 6.69 13.44
N VAL A 58 -4.44 7.79 13.21
CA VAL A 58 -5.78 7.82 12.58
C VAL A 58 -5.78 7.16 11.18
N HIS A 59 -4.74 7.36 10.37
CA HIS A 59 -4.65 6.73 9.04
C HIS A 59 -4.47 5.20 9.06
N HIS A 60 -4.13 4.60 10.21
CA HIS A 60 -4.01 3.14 10.30
C HIS A 60 -5.37 2.45 10.15
N TYR A 61 -6.47 3.07 10.58
CA TYR A 61 -7.80 2.51 10.41
C TYR A 61 -8.18 2.36 8.93
N SER A 62 -7.90 3.38 8.11
CA SER A 62 -8.14 3.29 6.66
C SER A 62 -7.31 2.17 6.01
N LEU A 63 -6.07 1.97 6.45
CA LEU A 63 -5.22 0.90 5.95
C LEU A 63 -5.70 -0.49 6.40
N LEU A 64 -6.17 -0.59 7.65
CA LEU A 64 -6.79 -1.80 8.22
C LEU A 64 -8.02 -2.23 7.41
N LEU A 65 -8.88 -1.29 7.00
CA LEU A 65 -10.06 -1.61 6.18
C LEU A 65 -9.67 -2.25 4.84
N LEU A 66 -8.65 -1.70 4.17
CA LEU A 66 -8.14 -2.28 2.92
C LEU A 66 -7.56 -3.69 3.16
N ALA A 67 -6.86 -3.88 4.29
CA ALA A 67 -6.29 -5.17 4.66
C ALA A 67 -7.36 -6.22 4.96
N ARG A 68 -8.40 -5.86 5.73
CA ARG A 68 -9.57 -6.70 6.00
C ARG A 68 -10.26 -7.13 4.71
N ARG A 69 -10.53 -6.19 3.80
CA ARG A 69 -11.17 -6.51 2.54
C ARG A 69 -10.37 -7.51 1.72
N ARG A 70 -9.05 -7.32 1.66
CA ARG A 70 -8.16 -8.23 0.94
C ARG A 70 -8.21 -9.65 1.52
N LEU A 71 -8.20 -9.78 2.85
CA LEU A 71 -8.33 -11.08 3.52
C LEU A 71 -9.71 -11.70 3.34
N GLU A 72 -10.77 -10.90 3.34
CA GLU A 72 -12.14 -11.36 3.06
C GLU A 72 -12.25 -11.96 1.65
N ASP A 73 -11.77 -11.24 0.63
CA ASP A 73 -11.79 -11.72 -0.75
C ASP A 73 -10.94 -12.99 -0.92
N ALA A 74 -9.80 -13.08 -0.22
CA ALA A 74 -8.97 -14.29 -0.21
C ALA A 74 -9.70 -15.49 0.43
N ARG A 75 -10.41 -15.27 1.54
CA ARG A 75 -11.24 -16.32 2.20
C ARG A 75 -12.39 -16.80 1.31
N ARG A 76 -12.90 -15.92 0.45
CA ARG A 76 -13.93 -16.23 -0.55
C ARG A 76 -13.37 -16.95 -1.79
N GLY A 77 -12.05 -17.16 -1.86
CA GLY A 77 -11.40 -17.88 -2.96
C GLY A 77 -11.24 -17.06 -4.25
N LEU A 78 -11.34 -15.73 -4.18
CA LEU A 78 -11.07 -14.88 -5.34
C LEU A 78 -9.60 -15.01 -5.76
N ASP A 79 -9.32 -14.80 -7.04
CA ASP A 79 -7.96 -14.72 -7.54
C ASP A 79 -7.21 -13.52 -6.92
N ARG A 80 -5.89 -13.62 -6.83
CA ARG A 80 -5.04 -12.64 -6.13
C ARG A 80 -5.11 -11.24 -6.73
N ASP A 81 -5.34 -11.14 -8.03
CA ASP A 81 -5.39 -9.86 -8.73
C ASP A 81 -6.73 -9.15 -8.55
N SER A 82 -7.79 -9.90 -8.24
CA SER A 82 -9.12 -9.39 -7.92
C SER A 82 -9.33 -9.09 -6.42
N GLN A 83 -8.47 -9.58 -5.53
CA GLN A 83 -8.62 -9.36 -4.09
C GLN A 83 -8.36 -7.90 -3.66
N GLY A 84 -9.21 -7.41 -2.74
CA GLY A 84 -8.92 -6.24 -1.91
C GLY A 84 -9.26 -4.89 -2.53
N TRP A 85 -9.76 -4.85 -3.76
CA TRP A 85 -10.13 -3.61 -4.44
C TRP A 85 -11.41 -3.01 -3.84
N ILE A 86 -11.34 -1.74 -3.46
CA ILE A 86 -12.47 -0.96 -2.97
C ILE A 86 -12.54 0.34 -3.77
N ASP A 87 -13.73 0.67 -4.26
CA ASP A 87 -14.01 1.98 -4.84
C ASP A 87 -13.85 3.10 -3.79
N ILE A 88 -13.05 4.12 -4.12
CA ILE A 88 -12.72 5.19 -3.17
C ILE A 88 -13.97 6.00 -2.81
N GLU A 89 -14.86 6.27 -3.76
CA GLU A 89 -16.07 7.06 -3.49
C GLU A 89 -17.06 6.31 -2.59
N GLN A 90 -17.19 4.99 -2.79
CA GLN A 90 -17.97 4.14 -1.91
C GLN A 90 -17.36 4.09 -0.50
N LEU A 91 -16.03 3.92 -0.40
CA LEU A 91 -15.32 3.84 0.87
C LEU A 91 -15.45 5.15 1.67
N THR A 92 -15.26 6.30 1.02
CA THR A 92 -15.33 7.61 1.68
C THR A 92 -16.76 7.90 2.14
N ARG A 93 -17.77 7.55 1.34
CA ARG A 93 -19.18 7.64 1.71
C ARG A 93 -19.51 6.78 2.93
N MET A 94 -19.04 5.53 2.98
CA MET A 94 -19.25 4.63 4.13
C MET A 94 -18.60 5.15 5.42
N LEU A 95 -17.44 5.80 5.29
CA LEU A 95 -16.70 6.35 6.43
C LEU A 95 -17.16 7.76 6.83
N GLY A 96 -18.08 8.38 6.08
CA GLY A 96 -18.44 9.79 6.27
C GLY A 96 -17.25 10.74 6.07
N LEU A 97 -16.29 10.35 5.23
CA LEU A 97 -15.08 11.10 4.94
C LEU A 97 -15.16 11.77 3.56
N ASP A 98 -14.38 12.82 3.37
CA ASP A 98 -14.11 13.37 2.04
C ASP A 98 -12.99 12.58 1.34
N SER A 99 -13.07 12.49 0.01
CA SER A 99 -12.07 11.79 -0.81
C SER A 99 -10.66 12.41 -0.71
N ASN A 100 -10.55 13.73 -0.52
CA ASN A 100 -9.25 14.37 -0.29
C ASN A 100 -8.68 13.99 1.07
N TYR A 101 -9.53 13.91 2.10
CA TYR A 101 -9.12 13.48 3.42
C TYR A 101 -8.61 12.04 3.40
N PHE A 102 -9.32 11.12 2.74
CA PHE A 102 -8.85 9.74 2.54
C PHE A 102 -7.51 9.69 1.78
N ASN A 103 -7.38 10.46 0.70
CA ASN A 103 -6.12 10.55 -0.06
C ASN A 103 -4.96 11.04 0.80
N LEU A 104 -5.21 12.03 1.67
CA LEU A 104 -4.21 12.52 2.62
C LEU A 104 -3.81 11.43 3.62
N GLN A 105 -4.76 10.67 4.16
CA GLN A 105 -4.47 9.55 5.05
C GLN A 105 -3.64 8.46 4.35
N MET A 106 -3.96 8.13 3.09
CA MET A 106 -3.17 7.18 2.29
C MET A 106 -1.75 7.69 2.01
N LEU A 107 -1.60 8.98 1.71
CA LEU A 107 -0.29 9.60 1.53
C LEU A 107 0.54 9.56 2.82
N ARG A 108 -0.09 9.87 3.96
CA ARG A 108 0.56 9.85 5.30
C ARG A 108 0.99 8.43 5.68
N ALA A 109 0.10 7.44 5.50
CA ALA A 109 0.42 6.04 5.74
C ALA A 109 1.61 5.59 4.90
N ARG A 110 1.61 5.88 3.59
CA ARG A 110 2.73 5.53 2.70
C ARG A 110 4.03 6.19 3.14
N ARG A 111 4.01 7.48 3.48
CA ARG A 111 5.20 8.21 3.94
C ARG A 111 5.75 7.64 5.23
N GLN A 112 4.88 7.38 6.21
CA GLN A 112 5.30 6.83 7.51
C GLN A 112 5.96 5.46 7.34
N VAL A 113 5.36 4.57 6.54
CA VAL A 113 5.93 3.24 6.28
C VAL A 113 7.28 3.35 5.57
N LEU A 114 7.37 4.14 4.50
CA LEU A 114 8.63 4.29 3.75
C LEU A 114 9.74 4.94 4.58
N GLN A 115 9.42 5.84 5.52
CA GLN A 115 10.40 6.47 6.41
C GLN A 115 10.88 5.53 7.52
N ALA A 116 10.05 4.56 7.91
CA ALA A 116 10.33 3.63 8.99
C ALA A 116 11.10 2.39 8.53
N LEU A 117 11.07 2.11 7.23
CA LEU A 117 11.75 0.96 6.66
C LEU A 117 13.24 1.23 6.41
N PRO A 118 14.11 0.22 6.56
CA PRO A 118 15.52 0.30 6.19
C PRO A 118 15.74 0.66 4.70
N LEU A 119 16.80 1.41 4.38
CA LEU A 119 17.08 1.89 3.01
C LEU A 119 17.31 0.76 1.99
N ASP A 120 17.74 -0.41 2.45
CA ASP A 120 18.00 -1.62 1.66
C ASP A 120 16.73 -2.42 1.31
N CYS A 121 15.57 -2.09 1.88
CA CYS A 121 14.32 -2.84 1.69
C CYS A 121 13.61 -2.57 0.34
N GLY A 122 14.16 -1.68 -0.49
CA GLY A 122 13.47 -1.15 -1.68
C GLY A 122 12.34 -0.20 -1.31
N ALA A 123 11.52 0.20 -2.28
CA ALA A 123 10.31 1.00 -2.03
C ALA A 123 9.09 0.08 -2.11
N PRO A 124 8.67 -0.56 -1.00
CA PRO A 124 7.58 -1.54 -1.06
C PRO A 124 6.24 -0.89 -1.31
N VAL A 125 5.45 -1.53 -2.18
CA VAL A 125 4.07 -1.11 -2.50
C VAL A 125 3.18 -1.31 -1.26
N VAL A 126 2.95 -0.22 -0.52
CA VAL A 126 2.02 -0.20 0.64
C VAL A 126 0.57 -0.22 0.18
N ILE A 127 0.28 0.49 -0.92
CA ILE A 127 -1.06 0.69 -1.46
C ILE A 127 -0.97 0.59 -2.98
N GLU A 128 -1.93 -0.13 -3.56
CA GLU A 128 -2.12 -0.20 -5.02
C GLU A 128 -3.37 0.59 -5.40
N ARG A 129 -3.36 1.19 -6.60
CA ARG A 129 -4.47 1.99 -7.12
C ARG A 129 -4.72 1.69 -8.59
N ARG A 130 -6.00 1.65 -8.99
CA ARG A 130 -6.44 1.56 -10.40
C ARG A 130 -7.81 2.22 -10.54
N ARG A 131 -8.08 2.95 -11.62
CA ARG A 131 -9.42 3.46 -12.02
C ARG A 131 -10.38 3.84 -10.86
N GLY A 132 -9.93 4.67 -9.90
CA GLY A 132 -10.77 5.10 -8.77
C GLY A 132 -10.87 4.11 -7.59
N GLU A 133 -10.31 2.91 -7.74
CA GLU A 133 -10.21 1.89 -6.71
C GLU A 133 -8.83 1.90 -6.02
N VAL A 134 -8.81 1.38 -4.80
CA VAL A 134 -7.63 1.25 -3.97
C VAL A 134 -7.65 -0.10 -3.25
N ARG A 135 -6.46 -0.68 -3.04
CA ARG A 135 -6.30 -1.87 -2.20
C ARG A 135 -5.02 -1.83 -1.37
N PHE A 136 -5.01 -2.68 -0.34
CA PHE A 136 -3.81 -2.93 0.45
C PHE A 136 -2.75 -3.63 -0.41
N GLY A 137 -1.51 -3.19 -0.30
CA GLY A 137 -0.40 -3.64 -1.13
C GLY A 137 0.25 -4.96 -0.68
N GLY A 138 1.56 -5.07 -0.91
CA GLY A 138 2.27 -6.34 -0.93
C GLY A 138 2.77 -6.90 0.41
N PHE A 139 2.26 -6.45 1.56
CA PHE A 139 2.73 -6.89 2.90
C PHE A 139 1.89 -8.04 3.49
N ARG A 140 2.53 -8.97 4.24
CA ARG A 140 1.84 -9.98 5.08
C ARG A 140 0.89 -9.27 6.01
N ILE A 141 -0.35 -9.73 6.07
CA ILE A 141 -1.38 -9.08 6.89
C ILE A 141 -1.56 -9.93 8.13
N GLY A 142 -1.35 -9.33 9.30
CA GLY A 142 -1.77 -9.87 10.59
C GLY A 142 -2.68 -8.86 11.27
N ILE A 143 -3.84 -9.30 11.77
CA ILE A 143 -4.81 -8.46 12.47
C ILE A 143 -5.17 -9.15 13.77
N VAL A 144 -4.89 -8.47 14.88
CA VAL A 144 -5.26 -8.89 16.23
C VAL A 144 -6.21 -7.85 16.79
N ARG A 145 -7.36 -8.29 17.29
CA ARG A 145 -8.36 -7.44 17.94
C ARG A 145 -8.46 -7.80 19.41
N GLY A 146 -8.15 -6.84 20.28
CA GLY A 146 -8.00 -7.10 21.70
C GLY A 146 -6.89 -8.14 21.95
N ALA A 147 -7.27 -9.31 22.46
CA ALA A 147 -6.35 -10.43 22.70
C ALA A 147 -6.46 -11.56 21.65
N SER A 148 -7.33 -11.42 20.65
CA SER A 148 -7.66 -12.50 19.71
C SER A 148 -7.17 -12.19 18.30
N VAL A 149 -6.62 -13.19 17.61
CA VAL A 149 -6.32 -13.09 16.18
C VAL A 149 -7.64 -12.97 15.40
N GLU A 150 -7.86 -11.83 14.76
CA GLU A 150 -9.04 -11.58 13.93
C GLU A 150 -8.84 -12.18 12.53
N ALA A 151 -7.68 -11.94 11.94
CA ALA A 151 -7.36 -12.41 10.60
C ALA A 151 -5.85 -12.40 10.35
N GLN A 152 -5.37 -13.34 9.53
CA GLN A 152 -4.01 -13.34 9.04
C GLN A 152 -3.97 -13.93 7.63
N GLY A 153 -3.02 -13.49 6.80
CA GLY A 153 -2.85 -14.01 5.46
C GLY A 153 -1.64 -13.43 4.74
N ALA A 154 -1.18 -14.16 3.72
CA ALA A 154 -0.06 -13.72 2.91
C ALA A 154 -0.53 -12.74 1.82
N PRO A 155 0.20 -11.64 1.56
CA PRO A 155 0.25 -11.04 0.26
C PRO A 155 0.97 -12.07 -0.58
N ALA A 156 0.59 -12.14 -1.82
CA ALA A 156 1.46 -12.77 -2.76
C ALA A 156 1.23 -12.04 -4.06
N HIS A 157 2.31 -11.42 -4.55
CA HIS A 157 2.31 -10.84 -5.86
C HIS A 157 3.51 -11.34 -6.63
N GLY A 158 3.19 -11.90 -7.79
CA GLY A 158 4.08 -11.87 -8.94
C GLY A 158 4.14 -10.44 -9.48
N VAL A 159 5.30 -10.12 -10.04
CA VAL A 159 5.73 -8.87 -10.68
C VAL A 159 4.58 -7.99 -11.20
N VAL A 160 4.35 -6.84 -10.57
CA VAL A 160 3.48 -5.78 -11.11
C VAL A 160 4.31 -4.90 -12.06
N VAL A 161 4.17 -5.11 -13.37
CA VAL A 161 4.65 -4.16 -14.38
C VAL A 161 3.60 -3.07 -14.51
N ILE A 162 3.87 -1.89 -13.94
CA ILE A 162 3.02 -0.71 -14.15
C ILE A 162 3.36 -0.13 -15.52
N ALA A 163 2.67 -0.58 -16.57
CA ALA A 163 2.59 0.15 -17.82
C ALA A 163 1.73 1.39 -17.59
N ARG A 164 2.31 2.59 -17.70
CA ARG A 164 1.54 3.81 -17.89
C ARG A 164 1.23 3.92 -19.38
N ASN A 165 -0.06 3.89 -19.71
CA ASN A 165 -0.56 4.30 -21.02
C ASN A 165 -0.54 5.83 -21.04
N GLU A 166 0.28 6.41 -21.91
CA GLU A 166 0.30 7.84 -22.19
C GLU A 166 -0.90 8.20 -23.08
N ALA A 167 -1.46 9.39 -22.87
CA ALA A 167 -2.40 10.03 -23.77
C ALA A 167 -1.63 10.72 -24.90
#